data_AF-A0AAJ6MH72-F1
#
_entry.id   AF-A0AAJ6MH72-F1
#
_cell.length_a   1.000
_cell.length_b   1.000
_cell.length_c   1.000
_cell.angle_alpha   90.00
_cell.angle_beta   90.00
_cell.angle_gamma   90.00
#
_symmetry.space_group_name_H-M   'P 1'
#
loop_
_entity.id
_entity.type
_entity.pdbx_description
1 polymer ?
#
loop_
_entity_poly.entity_id
_entity_poly.type
_entity_poly.pdbx_seq_one_letter_code
_entity_poly.pdbx_strand_id
1 'polypeptide(L)'
;MRAFEDLYPQVAQTLDLNTELEEAAKFDFDNPKFRKAYFEEVHGPLEKEGVDFWWIDWQQGAISKSGVDPLWLLNHYQYQNAQKKHKNNIILSRYAGPGSHRYPLGFSGDSVISWASLDFQPYFTSTASNIGYTWWSHDIGGHMQGYKDAELSLRWLQFGVFSPINRLHSSKSEFTSKEPWHFDAVIEQSMIDFLQLRHQLIPYLYSANLITASEGRALVEPLYYEYPMEEEAYQHRNQYLLGEQLMVAPITEKMNSLLQMGSVEVWFPEGTWYDFFSGQPYDGKVSLKVYREITEMPVFAKAGAIIPLDKNPLKKEEIPSEIIWKIFPGADGEYLLLEDDNETKAEFVNGIFTVTSKKESSRKHTIIYGEHEIVSAKRGDFSIDLNGKEENFDWNFSTTLFRRLDIAEISYEQKDEILQQLSLIEEHEKQVAFIKTIENQELQNSLFELLYSGK
;
A
#
# COMPACT_ATOMS: atom_id res chain seq x y z
N MET A 1 7.51 14.30 -34.69
CA MET A 1 6.74 15.55 -34.78
C MET A 1 6.29 15.74 -36.23
N ARG A 2 5.04 16.18 -36.44
CA ARG A 2 4.48 16.45 -37.78
C ARG A 2 4.58 17.93 -38.11
N ALA A 3 4.53 18.28 -39.39
CA ALA A 3 4.73 19.66 -39.84
C ALA A 3 3.67 20.66 -39.34
N PHE A 4 2.48 20.17 -39.00
CA PHE A 4 1.39 21.00 -38.47
C PHE A 4 1.52 21.33 -36.98
N GLU A 5 2.50 20.76 -36.27
CA GLU A 5 2.72 21.02 -34.84
C GLU A 5 3.39 22.39 -34.66
N ASP A 6 2.96 23.17 -33.67
CA ASP A 6 3.44 24.55 -33.48
C ASP A 6 4.97 24.66 -33.30
N LEU A 7 5.58 23.66 -32.66
CA LEU A 7 7.02 23.62 -32.42
C LEU A 7 7.83 23.04 -33.60
N TYR A 8 7.16 22.55 -34.65
CA TYR A 8 7.83 21.93 -35.79
C TYR A 8 8.87 22.82 -36.46
N PRO A 9 8.66 24.12 -36.72
CA PRO A 9 9.67 24.95 -37.38
C PRO A 9 11.01 25.00 -36.64
N GLN A 10 10.98 25.03 -35.31
CA GLN A 10 12.18 25.04 -34.47
C GLN A 10 12.87 23.67 -34.49
N VAL A 11 12.09 22.60 -34.30
CA VAL A 11 12.59 21.21 -34.33
C VAL A 11 13.17 20.84 -35.69
N ALA A 12 12.50 21.24 -36.78
CA ALA A 12 12.96 21.02 -38.15
C ALA A 12 14.28 21.73 -38.43
N GLN A 13 14.46 22.95 -37.92
CA GLN A 13 15.72 23.66 -38.00
C GLN A 13 16.84 22.92 -37.24
N THR A 14 16.58 22.47 -36.02
CA THR A 14 17.60 21.76 -35.21
C THR A 14 17.97 20.39 -35.78
N LEU A 15 17.04 19.74 -36.48
CA LEU A 15 17.22 18.41 -37.10
C LEU A 15 17.60 18.45 -38.58
N ASP A 16 17.77 19.64 -39.17
CA ASP A 16 18.05 19.83 -40.60
C ASP A 16 17.01 19.16 -41.52
N LEU A 17 15.72 19.22 -41.16
CA LEU A 17 14.63 18.59 -41.93
C LEU A 17 14.18 19.47 -43.10
N ASN A 18 13.69 18.84 -44.16
CA ASN A 18 13.11 19.56 -45.28
C ASN A 18 11.70 20.08 -44.94
N THR A 19 11.60 21.39 -44.66
CA THR A 19 10.33 22.04 -44.33
C THR A 19 9.38 22.22 -45.52
N GLU A 20 9.90 22.32 -46.76
CA GLU A 20 9.07 22.41 -47.97
C GLU A 20 8.35 21.09 -48.26
N LEU A 21 8.99 19.96 -47.94
CA LEU A 21 8.43 18.62 -48.09
C LEU A 21 7.71 18.12 -46.83
N GLU A 22 7.55 18.95 -45.81
CA GLU A 22 6.94 18.59 -44.53
C GLU A 22 7.56 17.32 -43.90
N GLU A 23 8.89 17.18 -44.00
CA GLU A 23 9.60 16.01 -43.51
C GLU A 23 9.42 15.81 -42.00
N ALA A 24 8.76 14.72 -41.61
CA ALA A 24 8.47 14.45 -40.21
C ALA A 24 9.75 14.17 -39.40
N ALA A 25 9.87 14.81 -38.24
CA ALA A 25 10.88 14.46 -37.24
C ALA A 25 10.58 13.06 -36.69
N LYS A 26 11.31 12.05 -37.17
CA LYS A 26 11.22 10.66 -36.68
C LYS A 26 11.93 10.52 -35.35
N PHE A 27 11.39 9.67 -34.48
CA PHE A 27 12.02 9.38 -33.19
C PHE A 27 13.40 8.75 -33.39
N ASP A 28 14.43 9.35 -32.81
CA ASP A 28 15.80 8.87 -32.88
C ASP A 28 16.59 9.33 -31.65
N PHE A 29 16.43 8.61 -30.54
CA PHE A 29 17.10 8.99 -29.30
C PHE A 29 18.60 8.71 -29.28
N ASP A 30 19.14 8.05 -30.31
CA ASP A 30 20.58 7.91 -30.53
C ASP A 30 21.19 9.22 -31.06
N ASN A 31 20.42 10.03 -31.79
CA ASN A 31 20.87 11.29 -32.37
C ASN A 31 20.95 12.44 -31.32
N PRO A 32 22.14 13.03 -31.09
CA PRO A 32 22.29 14.17 -30.16
C PRO A 32 21.45 15.39 -30.52
N LYS A 33 21.23 15.68 -31.82
CA LYS A 33 20.38 16.79 -32.25
C LYS A 33 18.92 16.54 -31.88
N PHE A 34 18.46 15.29 -32.00
CA PHE A 34 17.12 14.88 -31.56
C PHE A 34 16.96 15.06 -30.06
N ARG A 35 17.92 14.60 -29.24
CA ARG A 35 17.86 14.81 -27.78
C ARG A 35 17.84 16.30 -27.42
N LYS A 36 18.62 17.14 -28.11
CA LYS A 36 18.60 18.59 -27.91
C LYS A 36 17.22 19.18 -28.19
N ALA A 37 16.66 18.95 -29.37
CA ALA A 37 15.32 19.43 -29.74
C ALA A 37 14.25 18.92 -28.74
N TYR A 38 14.33 17.64 -28.39
CA TYR A 38 13.42 17.00 -27.45
C TYR A 38 13.42 17.68 -26.06
N PHE A 39 14.59 17.92 -25.47
CA PHE A 39 14.68 18.52 -24.13
C PHE A 39 14.50 20.04 -24.12
N GLU A 40 15.13 20.76 -25.06
CA GLU A 40 15.17 22.23 -25.00
C GLU A 40 13.96 22.88 -25.65
N GLU A 41 13.49 22.34 -26.79
CA GLU A 41 12.46 22.97 -27.60
C GLU A 41 11.08 22.41 -27.30
N VAL A 42 10.97 21.11 -27.01
CA VAL A 42 9.67 20.46 -26.72
C VAL A 42 9.35 20.43 -25.23
N HIS A 43 10.24 19.86 -24.41
CA HIS A 43 9.99 19.71 -22.98
C HIS A 43 10.23 21.01 -22.21
N GLY A 44 11.26 21.77 -22.59
CA GLY A 44 11.67 23.01 -21.94
C GLY A 44 10.56 24.04 -21.74
N PRO A 45 9.72 24.35 -22.76
CA PRO A 45 8.58 25.24 -22.58
C PRO A 45 7.55 24.71 -21.57
N LEU A 46 7.19 23.43 -21.65
CA LEU A 46 6.21 22.81 -20.75
C LEU A 46 6.69 22.80 -19.29
N GLU A 47 7.98 22.60 -19.07
CA GLU A 47 8.58 22.68 -17.73
C GLU A 47 8.63 24.11 -17.20
N LYS A 48 8.74 25.13 -18.07
CA LYS A 48 8.60 26.55 -17.67
C LYS A 48 7.15 26.91 -17.33
N GLU A 49 6.18 26.23 -17.94
CA GLU A 49 4.76 26.38 -17.62
C GLU A 49 4.39 25.71 -16.28
N GLY A 50 5.22 24.79 -15.78
CA GLY A 50 5.09 24.18 -14.45
C GLY A 50 4.97 22.66 -14.44
N VAL A 51 5.34 21.96 -15.52
CA VAL A 51 5.42 20.48 -15.46
C VAL A 51 6.51 20.06 -14.46
N ASP A 52 6.10 19.36 -13.40
CA ASP A 52 6.99 18.92 -12.31
C ASP A 52 7.82 17.67 -12.64
N PHE A 53 7.24 16.70 -13.37
CA PHE A 53 7.92 15.46 -13.75
C PHE A 53 7.36 14.87 -15.04
N TRP A 54 8.08 13.89 -15.61
CA TRP A 54 7.72 13.22 -16.86
C TRP A 54 7.34 11.76 -16.65
N TRP A 55 6.24 11.34 -17.28
CA TRP A 55 5.85 9.94 -17.43
C TRP A 55 6.26 9.41 -18.80
N ILE A 56 7.17 8.43 -18.80
CA ILE A 56 7.75 7.77 -19.97
C ILE A 56 7.04 6.43 -20.20
N ASP A 57 6.08 6.43 -21.10
CA ASP A 57 5.22 5.25 -21.34
C ASP A 57 5.78 4.25 -22.37
N TRP A 58 6.64 4.71 -23.29
CA TRP A 58 7.18 4.00 -24.48
C TRP A 58 6.81 2.51 -24.68
N GLN A 59 6.10 2.24 -25.77
CA GLN A 59 5.71 0.89 -26.23
C GLN A 59 5.99 0.67 -27.74
N GLN A 60 6.73 1.56 -28.38
CA GLN A 60 6.84 1.63 -29.85
C GLN A 60 7.95 0.75 -30.43
N GLY A 61 8.62 -0.07 -29.62
CA GLY A 61 9.62 -1.05 -30.04
C GLY A 61 10.81 -1.15 -29.10
N ALA A 62 11.52 -2.28 -29.13
CA ALA A 62 12.59 -2.60 -28.19
C ALA A 62 14.02 -2.45 -28.76
N ILE A 63 14.17 -1.90 -29.98
CA ILE A 63 15.47 -1.80 -30.67
C ILE A 63 15.61 -0.43 -31.33
N SER A 64 16.56 0.37 -30.84
CA SER A 64 17.00 1.62 -31.46
C SER A 64 17.97 1.38 -32.63
N LYS A 65 18.48 2.44 -33.26
CA LYS A 65 19.50 2.32 -34.33
C LYS A 65 20.81 1.76 -33.80
N SER A 66 21.15 2.04 -32.54
CA SER A 66 22.34 1.51 -31.86
C SER A 66 22.15 0.08 -31.32
N GLY A 67 20.96 -0.50 -31.43
CA GLY A 67 20.65 -1.83 -30.90
C GLY A 67 20.25 -1.83 -29.42
N VAL A 68 20.15 -0.67 -28.79
CA VAL A 68 19.73 -0.52 -27.38
C VAL A 68 18.21 -0.32 -27.34
N ASP A 69 17.55 -0.82 -26.29
CA ASP A 69 16.14 -0.53 -26.08
C ASP A 69 15.94 0.99 -25.90
N PRO A 70 15.09 1.66 -26.71
CA PRO A 70 14.82 3.08 -26.56
C PRO A 70 14.33 3.49 -25.17
N LEU A 71 13.62 2.62 -24.45
CA LEU A 71 13.14 2.91 -23.10
C LEU A 71 14.31 3.10 -22.12
N TRP A 72 15.39 2.33 -22.28
CA TRP A 72 16.62 2.54 -21.48
C TRP A 72 17.26 3.89 -21.74
N LEU A 73 17.35 4.30 -23.01
CA LEU A 73 17.90 5.61 -23.38
C LEU A 73 17.01 6.76 -22.88
N LEU A 74 15.70 6.61 -23.02
CA LEU A 74 14.71 7.57 -22.52
C LEU A 74 14.85 7.75 -21.01
N ASN A 75 14.82 6.67 -20.24
CA ASN A 75 14.95 6.71 -18.78
C ASN A 75 16.26 7.37 -18.35
N HIS A 76 17.37 7.00 -19.01
CA HIS A 76 18.69 7.55 -18.72
C HIS A 76 18.75 9.07 -18.89
N TYR A 77 18.45 9.56 -20.10
CA TYR A 77 18.63 10.98 -20.38
C TYR A 77 17.53 11.84 -19.76
N GLN A 78 16.29 11.33 -19.62
CA GLN A 78 15.23 12.05 -18.93
C GLN A 78 15.56 12.24 -17.46
N TYR A 79 15.99 11.18 -16.78
CA TYR A 79 16.39 11.29 -15.38
C TYR A 79 17.60 12.21 -15.20
N GLN A 80 18.62 12.12 -16.06
CA GLN A 80 19.74 13.06 -16.03
C GLN A 80 19.31 14.51 -16.25
N ASN A 81 18.37 14.76 -17.19
CA ASN A 81 17.84 16.10 -17.43
C ASN A 81 17.06 16.62 -16.22
N ALA A 82 16.22 15.78 -15.62
CA ALA A 82 15.47 16.10 -14.41
C ALA A 82 16.40 16.48 -13.24
N GLN A 83 17.45 15.68 -13.00
CA GLN A 83 18.41 15.91 -11.92
C GLN A 83 19.28 17.16 -12.10
N LYS A 84 19.54 17.60 -13.35
CA LYS A 84 20.24 18.86 -13.62
C LYS A 84 19.45 20.09 -13.19
N LYS A 85 18.12 20.00 -13.15
CA LYS A 85 17.25 21.12 -12.83
C LYS A 85 17.02 21.24 -11.34
N HIS A 86 16.66 20.12 -10.70
CA HIS A 86 16.47 20.07 -9.27
C HIS A 86 16.87 18.70 -8.73
N LYS A 87 17.57 18.69 -7.61
CA LYS A 87 17.91 17.45 -6.91
C LYS A 87 16.61 16.81 -6.44
N ASN A 88 16.50 15.48 -6.54
CA ASN A 88 15.29 14.70 -6.18
C ASN A 88 14.14 14.72 -7.19
N ASN A 89 14.27 15.34 -8.37
CA ASN A 89 13.24 15.17 -9.41
C ASN A 89 13.15 13.73 -9.87
N ILE A 90 11.93 13.26 -10.07
CA ILE A 90 11.63 11.89 -10.44
C ILE A 90 11.23 11.76 -11.91
N ILE A 91 11.23 10.52 -12.39
CA ILE A 91 10.50 10.12 -13.60
C ILE A 91 9.64 8.91 -13.25
N LEU A 92 8.50 8.77 -13.93
CA LEU A 92 7.68 7.56 -13.92
C LEU A 92 7.88 6.85 -15.24
N SER A 93 8.21 5.56 -15.23
CA SER A 93 8.51 4.83 -16.46
C SER A 93 8.03 3.40 -16.44
N ARG A 94 7.76 2.82 -17.62
CA ARG A 94 7.56 1.39 -17.74
C ARG A 94 8.81 0.62 -17.32
N TYR A 95 8.60 -0.62 -16.92
CA TYR A 95 9.69 -1.53 -16.58
C TYR A 95 10.56 -1.88 -17.81
N ALA A 96 11.82 -1.45 -17.80
CA ALA A 96 12.78 -1.72 -18.88
C ALA A 96 13.66 -2.96 -18.62
N GLY A 97 13.36 -3.75 -17.58
CA GLY A 97 14.17 -4.90 -17.16
C GLY A 97 15.05 -4.63 -15.94
N PRO A 98 15.83 -5.64 -15.48
CA PRO A 98 16.68 -5.52 -14.30
C PRO A 98 17.66 -4.34 -14.39
N GLY A 99 17.80 -3.60 -13.28
CA GLY A 99 18.59 -2.36 -13.22
C GLY A 99 17.80 -1.08 -13.47
N SER A 100 16.52 -1.18 -13.88
CA SER A 100 15.65 -0.02 -14.08
C SER A 100 15.42 0.80 -12.82
N HIS A 101 15.58 0.20 -11.63
CA HIS A 101 15.48 0.88 -10.32
C HIS A 101 16.45 2.05 -10.13
N ARG A 102 17.49 2.17 -10.98
CA ARG A 102 18.34 3.36 -11.05
C ARG A 102 17.55 4.63 -11.41
N TYR A 103 16.34 4.45 -11.94
CA TYR A 103 15.40 5.51 -12.27
C TYR A 103 14.16 5.36 -11.38
N PRO A 104 13.67 6.44 -10.74
CA PRO A 104 12.93 6.31 -9.49
C PRO A 104 11.67 5.45 -9.54
N LEU A 105 10.66 5.80 -10.35
CA LEU A 105 9.36 5.11 -10.31
C LEU A 105 9.20 4.20 -11.54
N GLY A 106 8.92 2.92 -11.27
CA GLY A 106 8.53 1.93 -12.27
C GLY A 106 7.04 1.61 -12.19
N PHE A 107 6.42 1.16 -13.28
CA PHE A 107 5.08 0.57 -13.19
C PHE A 107 4.88 -0.68 -14.07
N SER A 108 3.91 -1.50 -13.68
CA SER A 108 3.58 -2.81 -14.28
C SER A 108 3.04 -2.76 -15.71
N GLY A 109 2.69 -1.58 -16.23
CA GLY A 109 1.99 -1.43 -17.51
C GLY A 109 0.49 -1.67 -17.41
N ASP A 110 -0.12 -1.95 -18.56
CA ASP A 110 -1.57 -1.89 -18.77
C ASP A 110 -2.27 -3.17 -18.29
N SER A 111 -2.71 -3.18 -17.04
CA SER A 111 -3.45 -4.32 -16.47
C SER A 111 -4.89 -4.39 -16.99
N VAL A 112 -5.40 -5.61 -17.16
CA VAL A 112 -6.81 -5.84 -17.46
C VAL A 112 -7.64 -5.66 -16.19
N ILE A 113 -8.77 -4.96 -16.25
CA ILE A 113 -9.68 -4.82 -15.11
C ILE A 113 -10.34 -6.18 -14.83
N SER A 114 -9.73 -6.97 -13.93
CA SER A 114 -10.18 -8.32 -13.55
C SER A 114 -9.62 -8.75 -12.20
N TRP A 115 -10.34 -9.64 -11.51
CA TRP A 115 -9.89 -10.26 -10.27
C TRP A 115 -8.57 -11.03 -10.43
N ALA A 116 -8.36 -11.71 -11.57
CA ALA A 116 -7.10 -12.40 -11.85
C ALA A 116 -5.91 -11.43 -11.95
N SER A 117 -6.13 -10.21 -12.46
CA SER A 117 -5.08 -9.18 -12.47
C SER A 117 -4.81 -8.65 -11.07
N LEU A 118 -5.84 -8.48 -10.23
CA LEU A 118 -5.67 -8.11 -8.83
C LEU A 118 -4.94 -9.21 -8.03
N ASP A 119 -5.30 -10.49 -8.17
CA ASP A 119 -4.59 -11.63 -7.53
C ASP A 119 -3.09 -11.68 -7.86
N PHE A 120 -2.70 -11.19 -9.04
CA PHE A 120 -1.30 -11.13 -9.42
C PHE A 120 -0.54 -9.93 -8.81
N GLN A 121 -1.20 -8.80 -8.53
CA GLN A 121 -0.48 -7.56 -8.20
C GLN A 121 0.28 -7.59 -6.86
N PRO A 122 -0.23 -8.16 -5.75
CA PRO A 122 0.51 -8.19 -4.50
C PRO A 122 1.83 -8.95 -4.62
N TYR A 123 1.78 -10.16 -5.19
CA TYR A 123 2.97 -10.94 -5.51
C TYR A 123 3.95 -10.18 -6.41
N PHE A 124 3.45 -9.53 -7.48
CA PHE A 124 4.34 -8.80 -8.38
C PHE A 124 4.99 -7.58 -7.72
N THR A 125 4.22 -6.88 -6.88
CA THR A 125 4.70 -5.70 -6.14
C THR A 125 5.73 -6.08 -5.09
N SER A 126 5.49 -7.15 -4.31
CA SER A 126 6.45 -7.59 -3.30
C SER A 126 7.72 -8.15 -3.91
N THR A 127 7.62 -8.94 -4.99
CA THR A 127 8.79 -9.53 -5.66
C THR A 127 9.60 -8.54 -6.51
N ALA A 128 9.09 -7.33 -6.76
CA ALA A 128 9.89 -6.26 -7.36
C ALA A 128 11.13 -5.90 -6.51
N SER A 129 11.03 -6.09 -5.18
CA SER A 129 12.16 -5.93 -4.25
C SER A 129 13.32 -6.91 -4.52
N ASN A 130 13.05 -8.11 -5.06
CA ASN A 130 14.09 -9.10 -5.42
C ASN A 130 15.10 -8.59 -6.46
N ILE A 131 14.69 -7.61 -7.27
CA ILE A 131 15.53 -6.97 -8.29
C ILE A 131 15.85 -5.51 -7.95
N GLY A 132 15.63 -5.12 -6.68
CA GLY A 132 15.87 -3.79 -6.14
C GLY A 132 14.89 -2.72 -6.62
N TYR A 133 13.77 -3.08 -7.28
CA TYR A 133 12.81 -2.08 -7.77
C TYR A 133 11.74 -1.78 -6.73
N THR A 134 12.15 -1.10 -5.66
CA THR A 134 11.34 -0.87 -4.45
C THR A 134 10.26 0.19 -4.63
N TRP A 135 10.47 1.16 -5.54
CA TRP A 135 9.47 2.19 -5.91
C TRP A 135 8.61 1.71 -7.08
N TRP A 136 7.92 0.60 -6.84
CA TRP A 136 7.05 -0.05 -7.81
C TRP A 136 5.62 0.48 -7.74
N SER A 137 5.03 0.70 -8.91
CA SER A 137 3.65 1.16 -9.09
C SER A 137 2.87 0.22 -10.01
N HIS A 138 1.56 0.29 -9.92
CA HIS A 138 0.63 -0.36 -10.82
C HIS A 138 -0.64 0.50 -10.93
N ASP A 139 -1.50 0.18 -11.89
CA ASP A 139 -2.76 0.90 -12.08
C ASP A 139 -3.82 0.40 -11.10
N ILE A 140 -4.03 1.17 -10.03
CA ILE A 140 -5.02 0.83 -9.00
C ILE A 140 -6.42 0.80 -9.63
N GLY A 141 -7.10 -0.34 -9.45
CA GLY A 141 -8.40 -0.65 -10.07
C GLY A 141 -8.32 -1.09 -11.53
N GLY A 142 -7.13 -1.37 -12.07
CA GLY A 142 -6.90 -1.87 -13.43
C GLY A 142 -6.87 -0.79 -14.53
N HIS A 143 -6.16 -1.06 -15.62
CA HIS A 143 -5.93 -0.06 -16.68
C HIS A 143 -7.03 -0.02 -17.76
N MET A 144 -7.35 -1.18 -18.35
CA MET A 144 -8.24 -1.27 -19.52
C MET A 144 -9.05 -2.57 -19.56
N GLN A 145 -9.99 -2.64 -20.50
CA GLN A 145 -10.84 -3.80 -20.77
C GLN A 145 -11.64 -4.24 -19.52
N GLY A 146 -12.23 -5.42 -19.52
CA GLY A 146 -13.03 -5.92 -18.41
C GLY A 146 -14.39 -5.21 -18.26
N TYR A 147 -14.90 -5.19 -17.04
CA TYR A 147 -16.22 -4.67 -16.70
C TYR A 147 -16.15 -3.83 -15.42
N LYS A 148 -17.08 -2.89 -15.25
CA LYS A 148 -17.20 -2.12 -14.01
C LYS A 148 -17.60 -3.05 -12.87
N ASP A 149 -16.73 -3.16 -11.86
CA ASP A 149 -16.92 -3.91 -10.63
C ASP A 149 -16.48 -3.03 -9.46
N ALA A 150 -17.44 -2.56 -8.67
CA ALA A 150 -17.19 -1.64 -7.56
C ALA A 150 -16.42 -2.32 -6.43
N GLU A 151 -16.68 -3.60 -6.20
CA GLU A 151 -15.99 -4.41 -5.20
C GLU A 151 -14.52 -4.58 -5.58
N LEU A 152 -14.26 -5.01 -6.81
CA LEU A 152 -12.90 -5.11 -7.36
C LEU A 152 -12.15 -3.78 -7.25
N SER A 153 -12.82 -2.67 -7.59
CA SER A 153 -12.22 -1.33 -7.54
C SER A 153 -11.80 -0.95 -6.11
N LEU A 154 -12.66 -1.22 -5.13
CA LEU A 154 -12.34 -0.95 -3.72
C LEU A 154 -11.25 -1.89 -3.20
N ARG A 155 -11.34 -3.20 -3.44
CA ARG A 155 -10.30 -4.15 -3.00
C ARG A 155 -8.93 -3.80 -3.55
N TRP A 156 -8.87 -3.37 -4.80
CA TRP A 156 -7.63 -2.90 -5.42
C TRP A 156 -7.13 -1.59 -4.79
N LEU A 157 -8.02 -0.63 -4.47
CA LEU A 157 -7.63 0.60 -3.78
C LEU A 157 -7.11 0.32 -2.37
N GLN A 158 -7.78 -0.56 -1.62
CA GLN A 158 -7.34 -1.00 -0.29
C GLN A 158 -5.90 -1.54 -0.36
N PHE A 159 -5.61 -2.45 -1.29
CA PHE A 159 -4.26 -2.91 -1.57
C PHE A 159 -3.29 -1.78 -1.96
N GLY A 160 -3.71 -0.88 -2.84
CA GLY A 160 -2.90 0.21 -3.36
C GLY A 160 -2.42 1.20 -2.29
N VAL A 161 -3.22 1.40 -1.23
CA VAL A 161 -2.82 2.23 -0.07
C VAL A 161 -1.61 1.67 0.66
N PHE A 162 -1.45 0.35 0.67
CA PHE A 162 -0.33 -0.37 1.27
C PHE A 162 0.72 -0.81 0.24
N SER A 163 0.74 -0.18 -0.94
CA SER A 163 1.77 -0.37 -1.98
C SER A 163 2.80 0.77 -1.94
N PRO A 164 3.99 0.64 -2.56
CA PRO A 164 5.00 1.70 -2.53
C PRO A 164 4.47 3.02 -3.11
N ILE A 165 3.78 2.96 -4.25
CA ILE A 165 3.19 4.11 -4.95
C ILE A 165 1.67 3.95 -5.03
N ASN A 166 0.93 4.93 -4.47
CA ASN A 166 -0.54 4.98 -4.55
C ASN A 166 -0.98 5.80 -5.79
N ARG A 167 -1.20 5.12 -6.92
CA ARG A 167 -1.55 5.75 -8.20
C ARG A 167 -2.79 5.14 -8.83
N LEU A 168 -3.87 5.90 -8.86
CA LEU A 168 -5.08 5.54 -9.58
C LEU A 168 -4.95 5.97 -11.04
N HIS A 169 -5.07 5.03 -11.97
CA HIS A 169 -4.92 5.32 -13.38
C HIS A 169 -5.68 4.30 -14.25
N SER A 170 -6.09 4.73 -15.44
CA SER A 170 -6.68 3.88 -16.47
C SER A 170 -6.67 4.57 -17.83
N SER A 171 -6.96 3.77 -18.87
CA SER A 171 -7.36 4.26 -20.17
C SER A 171 -8.57 5.21 -20.10
N LYS A 172 -8.68 6.10 -21.09
CA LYS A 172 -9.79 7.06 -21.19
C LYS A 172 -11.07 6.34 -21.59
N SER A 173 -11.99 6.18 -20.65
CA SER A 173 -13.31 5.60 -20.85
C SER A 173 -14.31 6.27 -19.90
N GLU A 174 -15.49 6.63 -20.40
CA GLU A 174 -16.58 7.20 -19.59
C GLU A 174 -17.10 6.23 -18.51
N PHE A 175 -16.80 4.94 -18.67
CA PHE A 175 -17.23 3.87 -17.75
C PHE A 175 -16.12 3.41 -16.80
N THR A 176 -14.92 3.98 -16.90
CA THR A 176 -13.76 3.63 -16.08
C THR A 176 -13.39 4.83 -15.21
N SER A 177 -14.17 5.03 -14.14
CA SER A 177 -13.91 6.05 -13.13
C SER A 177 -12.98 5.51 -12.05
N LYS A 178 -12.14 6.40 -11.52
CA LYS A 178 -11.22 6.10 -10.41
C LYS A 178 -11.52 6.91 -9.16
N GLU A 179 -12.30 7.95 -9.32
CA GLU A 179 -12.63 8.90 -8.29
C GLU A 179 -13.74 8.36 -7.38
N PRO A 180 -13.62 8.47 -6.04
CA PRO A 180 -14.56 7.88 -5.09
C PRO A 180 -16.04 8.25 -5.33
N TRP A 181 -16.33 9.49 -5.72
CA TRP A 181 -17.69 10.02 -5.92
C TRP A 181 -18.44 9.43 -7.14
N HIS A 182 -17.85 8.47 -7.85
CA HIS A 182 -18.50 7.70 -8.93
C HIS A 182 -19.01 6.31 -8.49
N PHE A 183 -18.89 6.00 -7.20
CA PHE A 183 -19.34 4.76 -6.58
C PHE A 183 -20.54 5.02 -5.64
N ASP A 184 -21.16 3.94 -5.12
CA ASP A 184 -22.19 4.08 -4.09
C ASP A 184 -21.59 4.58 -2.76
N ALA A 185 -22.44 5.03 -1.84
CA ALA A 185 -22.00 5.68 -0.61
C ALA A 185 -21.09 4.82 0.28
N VAL A 186 -21.28 3.48 0.30
CA VAL A 186 -20.46 2.58 1.13
C VAL A 186 -19.07 2.46 0.53
N ILE A 187 -19.00 2.24 -0.78
CA ILE A 187 -17.73 2.14 -1.50
C ILE A 187 -17.00 3.48 -1.52
N GLU A 188 -17.70 4.58 -1.82
CA GLU A 188 -17.15 5.93 -1.82
C GLU A 188 -16.50 6.27 -0.47
N GLN A 189 -17.23 6.07 0.63
CA GLN A 189 -16.72 6.38 1.96
C GLN A 189 -15.51 5.52 2.30
N SER A 190 -15.55 4.22 2.00
CA SER A 190 -14.40 3.34 2.24
C SER A 190 -13.18 3.76 1.43
N MET A 191 -13.35 4.14 0.15
CA MET A 191 -12.24 4.67 -0.65
C MET A 191 -11.65 5.94 -0.03
N ILE A 192 -12.50 6.85 0.45
CA ILE A 192 -12.06 8.08 1.12
C ILE A 192 -11.27 7.76 2.38
N ASP A 193 -11.76 6.86 3.23
CA ASP A 193 -11.12 6.49 4.49
C ASP A 193 -9.73 5.87 4.26
N PHE A 194 -9.62 4.95 3.28
CA PHE A 194 -8.33 4.35 2.91
C PHE A 194 -7.36 5.38 2.29
N LEU A 195 -7.85 6.31 1.45
CA LEU A 195 -7.01 7.39 0.89
C LEU A 195 -6.54 8.39 1.96
N GLN A 196 -7.34 8.62 3.01
CA GLN A 196 -6.91 9.38 4.18
C GLN A 196 -5.91 8.60 5.02
N LEU A 197 -6.10 7.30 5.21
CA LEU A 197 -5.14 6.43 5.89
C LEU A 197 -3.77 6.44 5.19
N ARG A 198 -3.73 6.48 3.85
CA ARG A 198 -2.47 6.65 3.12
C ARG A 198 -1.71 7.91 3.54
N HIS A 199 -2.42 9.02 3.76
CA HIS A 199 -1.82 10.26 4.25
C HIS A 199 -1.43 10.16 5.72
N GLN A 200 -2.25 9.52 6.56
CA GLN A 200 -1.89 9.23 7.95
C GLN A 200 -0.58 8.44 8.05
N LEU A 201 -0.36 7.49 7.13
CA LEU A 201 0.84 6.66 7.11
C LEU A 201 2.09 7.37 6.56
N ILE A 202 2.04 8.63 6.11
CA ILE A 202 3.21 9.33 5.55
C ILE A 202 4.44 9.26 6.46
N PRO A 203 4.38 9.51 7.79
CA PRO A 203 5.53 9.38 8.68
C PRO A 203 6.17 7.98 8.64
N TYR A 204 5.34 6.94 8.59
CA TYR A 204 5.77 5.54 8.52
C TYR A 204 6.44 5.24 7.16
N LEU A 205 5.73 5.56 6.08
CA LEU A 205 6.16 5.28 4.71
C LEU A 205 7.42 6.06 4.33
N TYR A 206 7.52 7.31 4.77
CA TYR A 206 8.65 8.18 4.47
C TYR A 206 9.93 7.69 5.16
N SER A 207 9.83 7.29 6.44
CA SER A 207 10.97 6.72 7.17
C SER A 207 11.47 5.44 6.50
N ALA A 208 10.56 4.54 6.13
CA ALA A 208 10.91 3.32 5.43
C ALA A 208 11.58 3.59 4.07
N ASN A 209 11.16 4.63 3.34
CA ASN A 209 11.81 5.02 2.08
C ASN A 209 13.21 5.62 2.30
N LEU A 210 13.44 6.36 3.40
CA LEU A 210 14.79 6.80 3.76
C LEU A 210 15.70 5.62 4.09
N ILE A 211 15.21 4.62 4.84
CA ILE A 211 15.92 3.37 5.11
C ILE A 211 16.20 2.62 3.80
N THR A 212 15.24 2.55 2.87
CA THR A 212 15.48 1.97 1.54
C THR A 212 16.62 2.67 0.82
N ALA A 213 16.68 4.00 0.86
CA ALA A 213 17.71 4.77 0.19
C ALA A 213 19.10 4.64 0.84
N SER A 214 19.18 4.57 2.18
CA SER A 214 20.45 4.50 2.91
C SER A 214 20.99 3.08 3.07
N GLU A 215 20.11 2.09 3.25
CA GLU A 215 20.45 0.72 3.69
C GLU A 215 19.98 -0.36 2.71
N GLY A 216 19.07 -0.03 1.78
CA GLY A 216 18.58 -0.96 0.77
C GLY A 216 17.46 -1.90 1.24
N ARG A 217 16.97 -1.76 2.48
CA ARG A 217 15.79 -2.50 2.97
C ARG A 217 14.52 -1.95 2.34
N ALA A 218 13.75 -2.78 1.66
CA ALA A 218 12.62 -2.30 0.87
C ALA A 218 11.42 -1.96 1.76
N LEU A 219 10.63 -0.95 1.37
CA LEU A 219 9.35 -0.66 2.02
C LEU A 219 8.38 -1.86 1.93
N VAL A 220 8.39 -2.60 0.84
CA VAL A 220 7.55 -3.80 0.66
C VAL A 220 8.47 -4.99 0.42
N GLU A 221 8.40 -5.97 1.31
CA GLU A 221 9.25 -7.18 1.29
C GLU A 221 8.37 -8.44 1.32
N PRO A 222 8.65 -9.45 0.48
CA PRO A 222 7.96 -10.73 0.59
C PRO A 222 8.34 -11.41 1.93
N LEU A 223 7.44 -12.22 2.50
CA LEU A 223 7.65 -12.80 3.83
C LEU A 223 8.95 -13.60 3.97
N TYR A 224 9.38 -14.26 2.89
CA TYR A 224 10.60 -15.08 2.91
C TYR A 224 11.89 -14.27 3.09
N TYR A 225 11.86 -12.95 3.06
CA TYR A 225 13.01 -12.13 3.46
C TYR A 225 13.28 -12.25 4.96
N GLU A 226 12.24 -12.20 5.78
CA GLU A 226 12.34 -12.33 7.25
C GLU A 226 12.29 -13.80 7.67
N TYR A 227 11.53 -14.63 6.95
CA TYR A 227 11.31 -16.05 7.27
C TYR A 227 11.80 -16.99 6.16
N PRO A 228 13.10 -16.97 5.79
CA PRO A 228 13.60 -17.70 4.63
C PRO A 228 13.56 -19.22 4.77
N MET A 229 13.45 -19.72 6.00
CA MET A 229 13.45 -21.15 6.33
C MET A 229 12.05 -21.75 6.53
N GLU A 230 11.01 -20.91 6.50
CA GLU A 230 9.62 -21.33 6.68
C GLU A 230 8.98 -21.49 5.30
N GLU A 231 8.45 -22.67 4.99
CA GLU A 231 7.85 -22.97 3.68
C GLU A 231 6.59 -22.12 3.45
N GLU A 232 5.84 -21.85 4.51
CA GLU A 232 4.63 -21.04 4.51
C GLU A 232 4.89 -19.62 3.98
N ALA A 233 6.08 -19.06 4.22
CA ALA A 233 6.48 -17.75 3.70
C ALA A 233 6.52 -17.70 2.16
N TYR A 234 6.75 -18.84 1.50
CA TYR A 234 6.74 -18.97 0.04
C TYR A 234 5.35 -19.33 -0.51
N GLN A 235 4.52 -20.02 0.29
CA GLN A 235 3.17 -20.42 -0.09
C GLN A 235 2.19 -19.24 -0.08
N HIS A 236 2.36 -18.29 0.84
CA HIS A 236 1.48 -17.12 0.99
C HIS A 236 1.97 -15.93 0.14
N ARG A 237 2.06 -16.15 -1.19
CA ARG A 237 2.74 -15.24 -2.14
C ARG A 237 2.20 -13.80 -2.19
N ASN A 238 0.94 -13.59 -1.81
CA ASN A 238 0.28 -12.29 -1.82
C ASN A 238 0.34 -11.58 -0.47
N GLN A 239 0.91 -12.24 0.54
CA GLN A 239 1.17 -11.67 1.85
C GLN A 239 2.60 -11.10 1.88
N TYR A 240 2.77 -9.94 2.49
CA TYR A 240 4.06 -9.24 2.51
C TYR A 240 4.22 -8.38 3.76
N LEU A 241 5.47 -8.04 4.07
CA LEU A 241 5.83 -7.06 5.08
C LEU A 241 5.79 -5.65 4.46
N LEU A 242 5.16 -4.71 5.16
CA LEU A 242 5.18 -3.29 4.83
C LEU A 242 5.99 -2.57 5.90
N GLY A 243 7.21 -2.16 5.56
CA GLY A 243 8.20 -1.70 6.52
C GLY A 243 8.51 -2.78 7.55
N GLU A 244 8.88 -2.36 8.76
CA GLU A 244 9.34 -3.29 9.80
C GLU A 244 8.22 -3.79 10.72
N GLN A 245 7.07 -3.12 10.71
CA GLN A 245 6.07 -3.22 11.78
C GLN A 245 4.75 -3.87 11.33
N LEU A 246 4.46 -3.87 10.03
CA LEU A 246 3.16 -4.28 9.49
C LEU A 246 3.30 -5.44 8.51
N MET A 247 2.28 -6.30 8.50
CA MET A 247 2.10 -7.41 7.57
C MET A 247 0.75 -7.25 6.88
N VAL A 248 0.74 -7.31 5.55
CA VAL A 248 -0.44 -7.01 4.73
C VAL A 248 -0.84 -8.25 3.95
N ALA A 249 -2.14 -8.57 3.93
CA ALA A 249 -2.70 -9.68 3.16
C ALA A 249 -3.94 -9.18 2.38
N PRO A 250 -3.77 -8.70 1.14
CA PRO A 250 -4.87 -8.16 0.37
C PRO A 250 -5.91 -9.24 0.01
N ILE A 251 -7.19 -8.88 0.07
CA ILE A 251 -8.28 -9.71 -0.47
C ILE A 251 -8.33 -9.50 -1.98
N THR A 252 -8.07 -10.57 -2.73
CA THR A 252 -7.90 -10.54 -4.18
C THR A 252 -8.94 -11.39 -4.92
N GLU A 253 -9.96 -11.85 -4.19
CA GLU A 253 -11.09 -12.59 -4.71
C GLU A 253 -12.41 -11.91 -4.33
N LYS A 254 -13.45 -12.21 -5.10
CA LYS A 254 -14.79 -11.71 -4.85
C LYS A 254 -15.36 -12.26 -3.53
N MET A 255 -16.07 -11.43 -2.81
CA MET A 255 -16.71 -11.77 -1.54
C MET A 255 -17.65 -12.97 -1.68
N ASN A 256 -17.73 -13.76 -0.63
CA ASN A 256 -18.67 -14.85 -0.55
C ASN A 256 -20.08 -14.29 -0.40
N SER A 257 -20.99 -14.62 -1.32
CA SER A 257 -22.35 -14.08 -1.32
C SER A 257 -23.20 -14.53 -0.11
N LEU A 258 -22.90 -15.69 0.49
CA LEU A 258 -23.62 -16.15 1.67
C LEU A 258 -23.14 -15.43 2.94
N LEU A 259 -21.86 -15.09 3.03
CA LEU A 259 -21.32 -14.38 4.20
C LEU A 259 -21.32 -12.85 4.05
N GLN A 260 -21.42 -12.34 2.81
CA GLN A 260 -21.21 -10.93 2.47
C GLN A 260 -19.83 -10.40 2.93
N MET A 261 -18.81 -11.27 2.90
CA MET A 261 -17.44 -10.97 3.34
C MET A 261 -16.41 -11.46 2.33
N GLY A 262 -15.32 -10.70 2.18
CA GLY A 262 -14.12 -11.13 1.49
C GLY A 262 -13.22 -11.94 2.43
N SER A 263 -12.34 -12.76 1.85
CA SER A 263 -11.44 -13.60 2.64
C SER A 263 -10.08 -13.80 1.97
N VAL A 264 -9.07 -14.12 2.77
CA VAL A 264 -7.73 -14.48 2.31
C VAL A 264 -7.08 -15.44 3.31
N GLU A 265 -6.26 -16.38 2.83
CA GLU A 265 -5.42 -17.21 3.70
C GLU A 265 -4.22 -16.38 4.18
N VAL A 266 -3.99 -16.37 5.49
CA VAL A 266 -2.90 -15.64 6.13
C VAL A 266 -2.10 -16.62 6.97
N TRP A 267 -0.79 -16.64 6.76
CA TRP A 267 0.12 -17.29 7.68
C TRP A 267 0.60 -16.29 8.71
N PHE A 268 0.36 -16.56 9.99
CA PHE A 268 0.89 -15.78 11.09
C PHE A 268 2.19 -16.44 11.57
N PRO A 269 3.36 -15.79 11.38
CA PRO A 269 4.62 -16.25 11.94
C PRO A 269 4.59 -16.28 13.47
N GLU A 270 5.59 -16.91 14.09
CA GLU A 270 5.72 -16.95 15.56
C GLU A 270 5.59 -15.56 16.23
N GLY A 271 4.79 -15.52 17.29
CA GLY A 271 4.49 -14.32 18.06
C GLY A 271 2.99 -14.04 18.12
N THR A 272 2.63 -12.91 18.72
CA THR A 272 1.25 -12.40 18.70
C THR A 272 1.14 -11.29 17.66
N TRP A 273 0.07 -11.33 16.89
CA TRP A 273 -0.26 -10.35 15.86
C TRP A 273 -1.61 -9.73 16.19
N TYR A 274 -1.78 -8.46 15.86
CA TYR A 274 -3.02 -7.73 16.07
C TYR A 274 -3.52 -7.21 14.72
N ASP A 275 -4.81 -7.35 14.45
CA ASP A 275 -5.42 -6.62 13.35
C ASP A 275 -5.23 -5.11 13.58
N PHE A 276 -4.68 -4.43 12.58
CA PHE A 276 -4.30 -3.02 12.67
C PHE A 276 -5.51 -2.10 12.93
N PHE A 277 -6.69 -2.49 12.44
CA PHE A 277 -7.92 -1.70 12.50
C PHE A 277 -8.75 -2.04 13.72
N SER A 278 -9.01 -3.34 13.95
CA SER A 278 -9.91 -3.79 15.02
C SER A 278 -9.20 -4.15 16.31
N GLY A 279 -7.88 -4.38 16.24
CA GLY A 279 -7.12 -4.84 17.38
C GLY A 279 -7.32 -6.31 17.76
N GLN A 280 -8.07 -7.06 16.96
CA GLN A 280 -8.28 -8.49 17.18
C GLN A 280 -6.93 -9.22 17.23
N PRO A 281 -6.62 -9.97 18.31
CA PRO A 281 -5.35 -10.67 18.43
C PRO A 281 -5.35 -12.01 17.67
N TYR A 282 -4.18 -12.46 17.28
CA TYR A 282 -3.93 -13.74 16.62
C TYR A 282 -2.61 -14.31 17.15
N ASP A 283 -2.68 -15.51 17.72
CA ASP A 283 -1.48 -16.29 18.04
C ASP A 283 -0.87 -16.87 16.76
N GLY A 284 0.44 -16.74 16.62
CA GLY A 284 1.21 -17.17 15.47
C GLY A 284 1.46 -18.69 15.37
N LYS A 285 2.31 -19.06 14.41
CA LYS A 285 2.57 -20.45 13.97
C LYS A 285 1.33 -21.15 13.41
N VAL A 286 0.51 -20.41 12.68
CA VAL A 286 -0.74 -20.92 12.10
C VAL A 286 -1.02 -20.28 10.74
N SER A 287 -1.66 -21.04 9.85
CA SER A 287 -2.36 -20.47 8.68
C SER A 287 -3.85 -20.47 8.93
N LEU A 288 -4.48 -19.31 8.72
CA LEU A 288 -5.90 -19.10 8.94
C LEU A 288 -6.51 -18.30 7.80
N LYS A 289 -7.71 -18.70 7.40
CA LYS A 289 -8.56 -17.88 6.54
C LYS A 289 -9.16 -16.74 7.36
N VAL A 290 -8.80 -15.51 7.02
CA VAL A 290 -9.32 -14.31 7.69
C VAL A 290 -10.43 -13.69 6.86
N TYR A 291 -11.42 -13.09 7.54
CA TYR A 291 -12.64 -12.59 6.90
C TYR A 291 -12.84 -11.11 7.18
N ARG A 292 -13.08 -10.30 6.14
CA ARG A 292 -13.34 -8.87 6.28
C ARG A 292 -14.57 -8.43 5.50
N GLU A 293 -15.31 -7.49 6.06
CA GLU A 293 -16.35 -6.79 5.33
C GLU A 293 -15.75 -6.00 4.15
N ILE A 294 -16.61 -5.47 3.29
CA ILE A 294 -16.16 -4.70 2.13
C ILE A 294 -15.38 -3.45 2.52
N THR A 295 -15.69 -2.86 3.68
CA THR A 295 -15.06 -1.63 4.20
C THR A 295 -13.74 -1.86 4.94
N GLU A 296 -13.26 -3.11 5.04
CA GLU A 296 -12.11 -3.51 5.85
C GLU A 296 -11.11 -4.33 5.02
N MET A 297 -9.84 -4.36 5.42
CA MET A 297 -8.82 -5.20 4.79
C MET A 297 -7.89 -5.82 5.84
N PRO A 298 -7.38 -7.05 5.64
CA PRO A 298 -6.42 -7.66 6.58
C PRO A 298 -5.06 -6.96 6.55
N VAL A 299 -4.73 -6.30 7.66
CA VAL A 299 -3.42 -5.71 7.96
C VAL A 299 -3.12 -6.01 9.41
N PHE A 300 -1.92 -6.48 9.70
CA PHE A 300 -1.56 -6.97 11.02
C PHE A 300 -0.28 -6.31 11.53
N ALA A 301 -0.29 -5.89 12.79
CA ALA A 301 0.87 -5.38 13.50
C ALA A 301 1.38 -6.45 14.47
N LYS A 302 2.69 -6.61 14.57
CA LYS A 302 3.30 -7.52 15.55
C LYS A 302 3.14 -6.94 16.96
N ALA A 303 3.04 -7.79 17.99
CA ALA A 303 3.18 -7.35 19.38
C ALA A 303 4.46 -6.51 19.56
N GLY A 304 4.36 -5.40 20.29
CA GLY A 304 5.41 -4.40 20.45
C GLY A 304 5.51 -3.38 19.31
N ALA A 305 4.71 -3.49 18.25
CA ALA A 305 4.80 -2.58 17.13
C ALA A 305 4.43 -1.14 17.51
N ILE A 306 5.18 -0.18 16.96
CA ILE A 306 4.95 1.26 17.14
C ILE A 306 4.76 1.90 15.77
N ILE A 307 3.54 2.36 15.49
CA ILE A 307 3.17 2.95 14.19
C ILE A 307 2.98 4.47 14.34
N PRO A 308 3.86 5.30 13.75
CA PRO A 308 3.64 6.73 13.64
C PRO A 308 2.58 7.06 12.58
N LEU A 309 1.58 7.85 12.97
CA LEU A 309 0.53 8.33 12.07
C LEU A 309 0.42 9.86 12.14
N ASP A 310 0.26 10.52 11.00
CA ASP A 310 -0.19 11.91 10.95
C ASP A 310 -1.62 11.99 11.51
N LYS A 311 -1.79 12.83 12.53
CA LYS A 311 -3.10 13.05 13.17
C LYS A 311 -4.07 13.82 12.27
N ASN A 312 -3.55 14.63 11.34
CA ASN A 312 -4.33 15.56 10.51
C ASN A 312 -4.07 15.35 9.01
N PRO A 313 -4.41 14.18 8.43
CA PRO A 313 -4.05 13.80 7.05
C PRO A 313 -4.61 14.73 5.96
N LEU A 314 -5.64 15.52 6.27
CA LEU A 314 -6.25 16.47 5.34
C LEU A 314 -5.57 17.85 5.35
N LYS A 315 -4.70 18.11 6.34
CA LYS A 315 -3.95 19.35 6.45
C LYS A 315 -2.70 19.24 5.58
N LYS A 316 -2.52 20.18 4.66
CA LYS A 316 -1.34 20.22 3.79
C LYS A 316 -0.13 20.74 4.59
N GLU A 317 0.62 19.83 5.18
CA GLU A 317 1.90 20.08 5.82
C GLU A 317 2.95 19.13 5.21
N GLU A 318 4.18 19.61 5.00
CA GLU A 318 5.28 18.73 4.56
C GLU A 318 5.69 17.77 5.68
N ILE A 319 5.76 18.30 6.90
CA ILE A 319 6.07 17.56 8.12
C ILE A 319 4.87 17.73 9.07
N PRO A 320 4.22 16.64 9.52
CA PRO A 320 3.07 16.73 10.42
C PRO A 320 3.39 17.47 11.72
N SER A 321 2.57 18.46 12.04
CA SER A 321 2.67 19.21 13.31
C SER A 321 2.13 18.42 14.51
N GLU A 322 1.33 17.39 14.27
CA GLU A 322 0.79 16.48 15.28
C GLU A 322 0.90 15.02 14.81
N ILE A 323 1.45 14.15 15.66
CA ILE A 323 1.64 12.73 15.38
C ILE A 323 0.95 11.87 16.43
N ILE A 324 0.43 10.74 15.99
CA ILE A 324 -0.04 9.65 16.84
C ILE A 324 1.02 8.56 16.83
N TRP A 325 1.37 8.04 18.00
CA TRP A 325 2.08 6.78 18.16
C TRP A 325 1.06 5.71 18.53
N LYS A 326 0.68 4.86 17.58
CA LYS A 326 -0.18 3.69 17.85
C LYS A 326 0.71 2.52 18.26
N ILE A 327 0.58 2.06 19.50
CA ILE A 327 1.41 1.05 20.12
C ILE A 327 0.59 -0.22 20.33
N PHE A 328 1.08 -1.34 19.80
CA PHE A 328 0.50 -2.66 19.98
C PHE A 328 1.19 -3.37 21.16
N PRO A 329 0.45 -3.82 22.19
CA PRO A 329 1.00 -4.36 23.42
C PRO A 329 1.62 -5.76 23.23
N GLY A 330 2.08 -6.36 24.33
CA GLY A 330 2.47 -7.79 24.39
C GLY A 330 3.95 -8.07 24.16
N ALA A 331 4.75 -7.11 23.70
CA ALA A 331 6.21 -7.21 23.62
C ALA A 331 6.88 -5.84 23.68
N ASP A 332 8.19 -5.83 23.95
CA ASP A 332 9.02 -4.65 23.76
C ASP A 332 9.15 -4.34 22.26
N GLY A 333 9.34 -3.07 21.92
CA GLY A 333 9.55 -2.65 20.54
C GLY A 333 10.16 -1.26 20.42
N GLU A 334 10.69 -0.97 19.24
CA GLU A 334 11.23 0.34 18.90
C GLU A 334 10.85 0.72 17.47
N TYR A 335 10.82 2.02 17.23
CA TYR A 335 10.64 2.59 15.91
C TYR A 335 11.48 3.87 15.77
N LEU A 336 12.13 4.02 14.62
CA LEU A 336 12.88 5.21 14.26
C LEU A 336 12.13 6.02 13.22
N LEU A 337 11.58 7.16 13.63
CA LEU A 337 10.99 8.15 12.71
C LEU A 337 12.11 9.00 12.12
N LEU A 338 12.25 8.93 10.80
CA LEU A 338 13.23 9.67 10.04
C LEU A 338 12.55 10.79 9.27
N GLU A 339 13.14 11.98 9.36
CA GLU A 339 12.77 13.19 8.63
C GLU A 339 14.04 13.77 8.01
N ASP A 340 13.92 14.55 6.93
CA ASP A 340 15.08 15.06 6.16
C ASP A 340 16.21 15.65 7.03
N ASP A 341 15.84 16.29 8.14
CA ASP A 341 16.80 16.93 9.05
C ASP A 341 16.70 16.47 10.51
N ASN A 342 15.87 15.47 10.83
CA ASN A 342 15.67 15.03 12.21
C ASN A 342 15.47 13.51 12.34
N GLU A 343 15.80 13.00 13.51
CA GLU A 343 15.62 11.61 13.89
C GLU A 343 14.90 11.59 15.24
N THR A 344 13.77 10.90 15.31
CA THR A 344 13.00 10.71 16.54
C THR A 344 12.88 9.21 16.82
N LYS A 345 13.51 8.76 17.92
CA LYS A 345 13.40 7.39 18.40
C LYS A 345 12.18 7.26 19.32
N ALA A 346 11.36 6.24 19.08
CA ALA A 346 10.27 5.83 19.94
C ALA A 346 10.55 4.40 20.43
N GLU A 347 10.51 4.19 21.74
CA GLU A 347 10.83 2.89 22.37
C GLU A 347 9.72 2.54 23.36
N PHE A 348 9.29 1.29 23.34
CA PHE A 348 8.40 0.69 24.34
C PHE A 348 9.13 -0.48 24.98
N VAL A 349 9.56 -0.31 26.22
CA VAL A 349 10.39 -1.29 26.93
C VAL A 349 9.88 -1.46 28.35
N ASN A 350 9.53 -2.69 28.74
CA ASN A 350 9.01 -3.03 30.06
C ASN A 350 7.84 -2.13 30.51
N GLY A 351 6.91 -1.86 29.59
CA GLY A 351 5.74 -1.01 29.85
C GLY A 351 6.01 0.50 29.83
N ILE A 352 7.25 0.94 29.57
CA ILE A 352 7.60 2.37 29.51
C ILE A 352 7.76 2.78 28.05
N PHE A 353 6.94 3.75 27.62
CA PHE A 353 7.06 4.37 26.30
C PHE A 353 7.89 5.65 26.37
N THR A 354 8.96 5.74 25.59
CA THR A 354 9.89 6.87 25.54
C THR A 354 10.02 7.40 24.13
N VAL A 355 9.99 8.73 23.99
CA VAL A 355 10.28 9.44 22.75
C VAL A 355 11.48 10.34 22.96
N THR A 356 12.47 10.24 22.09
CA THR A 356 13.68 11.08 22.11
C THR A 356 14.00 11.55 20.71
N SER A 357 14.19 12.87 20.54
CA SER A 357 14.51 13.48 19.26
C SER A 357 15.92 14.06 19.25
N LYS A 358 16.63 13.90 18.14
CA LYS A 358 17.96 14.46 17.94
C LYS A 358 17.95 16.00 17.94
N LYS A 359 16.86 16.60 17.44
CA LYS A 359 16.58 18.03 17.50
C LYS A 359 15.25 18.27 18.21
N GLU A 360 15.20 19.36 18.98
CA GLU A 360 13.98 19.79 19.65
C GLU A 360 12.91 20.17 18.61
N SER A 361 11.70 19.67 18.82
CA SER A 361 10.55 19.92 17.95
C SER A 361 9.36 20.43 18.75
N SER A 362 8.61 21.34 18.14
CA SER A 362 7.31 21.80 18.66
C SER A 362 6.16 20.86 18.30
N ARG A 363 6.45 19.69 17.74
CA ARG A 363 5.45 18.67 17.40
C ARG A 363 4.66 18.24 18.64
N LYS A 364 3.36 18.04 18.45
CA LYS A 364 2.50 17.41 19.46
C LYS A 364 2.45 15.90 19.24
N HIS A 365 2.62 15.14 20.31
CA HIS A 365 2.55 13.68 20.30
C HIS A 365 1.31 13.20 21.06
N THR A 366 0.48 12.40 20.40
CA THR A 366 -0.61 11.63 21.01
C THR A 366 -0.19 10.16 21.06
N ILE A 367 -0.46 9.49 22.17
CA ILE A 367 -0.10 8.09 22.39
C ILE A 367 -1.40 7.29 22.46
N ILE A 368 -1.53 6.32 21.57
CA ILE A 368 -2.59 5.32 21.58
C ILE A 368 -1.94 3.98 21.95
N TYR A 369 -2.41 3.37 23.03
CA TYR A 369 -1.96 2.05 23.48
C TYR A 369 -3.16 1.11 23.42
N GLY A 370 -3.08 0.03 22.63
CA GLY A 370 -4.27 -0.71 22.22
C GLY A 370 -5.17 0.16 21.33
N GLU A 371 -6.45 0.30 21.70
CA GLU A 371 -7.40 1.27 21.10
C GLU A 371 -7.58 2.56 21.93
N HIS A 372 -6.86 2.71 23.04
CA HIS A 372 -7.11 3.79 23.99
C HIS A 372 -6.12 4.94 23.84
N GLU A 373 -6.65 6.17 23.67
CA GLU A 373 -5.84 7.37 23.80
C GLU A 373 -5.44 7.59 25.26
N ILE A 374 -4.17 7.30 25.59
CA ILE A 374 -3.68 7.40 26.98
C ILE A 374 -3.21 8.82 27.29
N VAL A 375 -2.56 9.47 26.32
CA VAL A 375 -1.98 10.80 26.47
C VAL A 375 -2.13 11.58 25.18
N SER A 376 -2.51 12.85 25.28
CA SER A 376 -2.62 13.76 24.15
C SER A 376 -1.66 14.94 24.25
N ALA A 377 -1.17 15.39 23.10
CA ALA A 377 -0.47 16.65 22.91
C ALA A 377 0.80 16.87 23.77
N LYS A 378 1.59 15.82 24.02
CA LYS A 378 2.93 15.94 24.60
C LYS A 378 3.89 16.64 23.63
N ARG A 379 4.95 17.26 24.13
CA ARG A 379 5.96 17.99 23.35
C ARG A 379 7.35 17.66 23.88
N GLY A 380 8.35 17.73 23.01
CA GLY A 380 9.73 17.43 23.35
C GLY A 380 9.93 15.95 23.70
N ASP A 381 11.04 15.67 24.37
CA ASP A 381 11.39 14.32 24.83
C ASP A 381 10.62 13.98 26.11
N PHE A 382 10.14 12.75 26.20
CA PHE A 382 9.37 12.29 27.36
C PHE A 382 9.42 10.77 27.53
N SER A 383 9.12 10.32 28.74
CA SER A 383 8.80 8.93 29.06
C SER A 383 7.46 8.86 29.77
N ILE A 384 6.66 7.84 29.45
CA ILE A 384 5.34 7.58 30.03
C ILE A 384 5.31 6.12 30.46
N ASP A 385 4.92 5.88 31.71
CA ASP A 385 4.63 4.55 32.21
C ASP A 385 3.23 4.12 31.78
N LEU A 386 3.16 3.08 30.94
CA LEU A 386 1.94 2.46 30.45
C LEU A 386 1.56 1.21 31.27
N ASN A 387 2.33 0.84 32.30
CA ASN A 387 1.98 -0.28 33.17
C ASN A 387 0.62 -0.03 33.85
N GLY A 388 -0.26 -1.03 33.79
CA GLY A 388 -1.61 -0.96 34.35
C GLY A 388 -2.56 -0.01 33.60
N LYS A 389 -2.19 0.48 32.41
CA LYS A 389 -3.12 1.12 31.48
C LYS A 389 -3.93 0.06 30.73
N GLU A 390 -5.10 0.45 30.24
CA GLU A 390 -5.89 -0.41 29.36
C GLU A 390 -5.09 -0.67 28.08
N GLU A 391 -4.63 -1.91 27.93
CA GLU A 391 -3.90 -2.40 26.76
C GLU A 391 -4.77 -3.23 25.82
N ASN A 392 -5.98 -3.54 26.26
CA ASN A 392 -6.93 -4.30 25.49
C ASN A 392 -7.39 -3.47 24.28
N PHE A 393 -7.68 -4.16 23.20
CA PHE A 393 -8.43 -3.59 22.10
C PHE A 393 -9.92 -3.72 22.42
N ASP A 394 -10.76 -2.81 21.91
CA ASP A 394 -12.23 -2.86 22.09
C ASP A 394 -12.89 -4.00 21.26
N TRP A 395 -12.10 -5.03 20.93
CA TRP A 395 -12.59 -6.21 20.25
C TRP A 395 -13.35 -7.09 21.24
N ASN A 396 -14.57 -7.46 20.86
CA ASN A 396 -15.42 -8.34 21.65
C ASN A 396 -15.97 -9.46 20.77
N PHE A 397 -15.71 -10.70 21.16
CA PHE A 397 -16.17 -11.88 20.43
C PHE A 397 -17.68 -11.85 20.15
N SER A 398 -18.52 -11.55 21.15
CA SER A 398 -19.98 -11.57 21.01
C SER A 398 -20.49 -10.50 20.05
N THR A 399 -19.94 -9.28 20.12
CA THR A 399 -20.28 -8.18 19.20
C THR A 399 -19.87 -8.52 17.76
N THR A 400 -18.65 -9.05 17.57
CA THR A 400 -18.15 -9.41 16.25
C THR A 400 -18.91 -10.62 15.67
N LEU A 401 -19.25 -11.61 16.50
CA LEU A 401 -20.09 -12.74 16.12
C LEU A 401 -21.47 -12.27 15.66
N PHE A 402 -22.13 -11.41 16.43
CA PHE A 402 -23.43 -10.86 16.06
C PHE A 402 -23.36 -10.14 14.71
N ARG A 403 -22.41 -9.21 14.54
CA ARG A 403 -22.25 -8.44 13.29
C ARG A 403 -22.06 -9.36 12.08
N ARG A 404 -21.24 -10.41 12.22
CA ARG A 404 -20.98 -11.39 11.17
C ARG A 404 -22.22 -12.19 10.80
N LEU A 405 -23.02 -12.61 11.78
CA LEU A 405 -24.28 -13.31 11.52
C LEU A 405 -25.35 -12.36 10.95
N ASP A 406 -25.38 -11.10 11.36
CA ASP A 406 -26.35 -10.11 10.90
C ASP A 406 -26.28 -9.91 9.38
N ILE A 407 -25.06 -9.75 8.85
CA ILE A 407 -24.84 -9.57 7.41
C ILE A 407 -24.92 -10.86 6.58
N ALA A 408 -24.78 -12.03 7.21
CA ALA A 408 -24.82 -13.30 6.49
C ALA A 408 -26.21 -13.59 5.91
N GLU A 409 -26.28 -14.02 4.66
CA GLU A 409 -27.50 -14.45 3.95
C GLU A 409 -27.86 -15.92 4.28
N ILE A 410 -28.02 -16.21 5.58
CA ILE A 410 -28.51 -17.49 6.10
C ILE A 410 -29.85 -17.30 6.84
N SER A 411 -30.57 -18.37 7.15
CA SER A 411 -31.88 -18.26 7.80
C SER A 411 -31.77 -17.70 9.21
N TYR A 412 -32.79 -16.99 9.68
CA TYR A 412 -32.81 -16.43 11.04
C TYR A 412 -32.71 -17.52 12.10
N GLU A 413 -33.33 -18.68 11.88
CA GLU A 413 -33.24 -19.82 12.79
C GLU A 413 -31.80 -20.30 12.94
N GLN A 414 -31.04 -20.35 11.83
CA GLN A 414 -29.64 -20.72 11.84
C GLN A 414 -28.78 -19.65 12.53
N LYS A 415 -29.05 -18.35 12.31
CA LYS A 415 -28.37 -17.25 13.03
C LYS A 415 -28.61 -17.36 14.54
N ASP A 416 -29.86 -17.55 14.94
CA ASP A 416 -30.27 -17.64 16.34
C ASP A 416 -29.64 -18.86 17.03
N GLU A 417 -29.63 -20.01 16.35
CA GLU A 417 -28.98 -21.23 16.87
C GLU A 417 -27.48 -20.99 17.09
N ILE A 418 -26.77 -20.48 16.09
CA ILE A 418 -25.33 -20.24 16.19
C ILE A 418 -25.03 -19.22 17.30
N LEU A 419 -25.75 -18.10 17.32
CA LEU A 419 -25.55 -17.06 18.31
C LEU A 419 -25.80 -17.57 19.72
N GLN A 420 -26.90 -18.30 19.95
CA GLN A 420 -27.21 -18.88 21.25
C GLN A 420 -26.15 -19.90 21.69
N GLN A 421 -25.79 -20.86 20.81
CA GLN A 421 -24.82 -21.89 21.17
C GLN A 421 -23.44 -21.28 21.49
N LEU A 422 -22.93 -20.40 20.63
CA LEU A 422 -21.61 -19.81 20.84
C LEU A 422 -21.55 -18.79 21.99
N SER A 423 -22.69 -18.19 22.36
CA SER A 423 -22.77 -17.27 23.51
C SER A 423 -22.96 -18.01 24.84
N LEU A 424 -23.56 -19.20 24.84
CA LEU A 424 -23.83 -20.00 26.05
C LEU A 424 -22.69 -20.95 26.41
N ILE A 425 -21.95 -21.44 25.41
CA ILE A 425 -20.83 -22.35 25.64
C ILE A 425 -19.60 -21.54 26.05
N GLU A 426 -19.21 -21.65 27.33
CA GLU A 426 -17.99 -21.01 27.85
C GLU A 426 -16.71 -21.82 27.55
N GLU A 427 -16.85 -23.13 27.34
CA GLU A 427 -15.70 -24.02 27.08
C GLU A 427 -15.29 -23.99 25.60
N HIS A 428 -14.09 -23.48 25.31
CA HIS A 428 -13.53 -23.36 23.97
C HIS A 428 -13.62 -24.67 23.15
N GLU A 429 -13.30 -25.83 23.74
CA GLU A 429 -13.37 -27.12 23.04
C GLU A 429 -14.79 -27.46 22.57
N LYS A 430 -15.81 -27.09 23.34
CA LYS A 430 -17.22 -27.30 23.00
C LYS A 430 -17.68 -26.31 21.93
N GLN A 431 -17.19 -25.07 21.95
CA GLN A 431 -17.45 -24.10 20.87
C GLN A 431 -16.86 -24.61 19.54
N VAL A 432 -15.62 -25.12 19.54
CA VAL A 432 -15.02 -25.77 18.37
C VAL A 432 -15.84 -26.97 17.91
N ALA A 433 -16.29 -27.83 18.83
CA ALA A 433 -17.10 -28.99 18.50
C ALA A 433 -18.43 -28.60 17.83
N PHE A 434 -19.10 -27.54 18.31
CA PHE A 434 -20.30 -27.00 17.69
C PHE A 434 -20.03 -26.39 16.30
N ILE A 435 -18.98 -25.57 16.14
CA ILE A 435 -18.62 -25.00 14.83
C ILE A 435 -18.40 -26.12 13.80
N LYS A 436 -17.81 -27.24 14.22
CA LYS A 436 -17.61 -28.43 13.36
C LYS A 436 -18.89 -29.13 12.92
N THR A 437 -20.04 -28.90 13.57
CA THR A 437 -21.33 -29.46 13.13
C THR A 437 -21.99 -28.62 12.03
N ILE A 438 -21.50 -27.41 11.76
CA ILE A 438 -22.04 -26.54 10.70
C ILE A 438 -21.63 -27.10 9.34
N GLU A 439 -22.62 -27.39 8.48
CA GLU A 439 -22.41 -28.00 7.16
C GLU A 439 -21.72 -27.05 6.15
N ASN A 440 -22.00 -25.75 6.23
CA ASN A 440 -21.41 -24.77 5.32
C ASN A 440 -19.95 -24.49 5.72
N GLN A 441 -19.00 -24.94 4.90
CA GLN A 441 -17.57 -24.84 5.18
C GLN A 441 -17.08 -23.40 5.33
N GLU A 442 -17.61 -22.45 4.53
CA GLU A 442 -17.18 -21.05 4.62
C GLU A 442 -17.68 -20.39 5.90
N LEU A 443 -18.94 -20.64 6.28
CA LEU A 443 -19.46 -20.19 7.57
C LEU A 443 -18.69 -20.81 8.73
N GLN A 444 -18.37 -22.10 8.65
CA GLN A 444 -17.55 -22.79 9.64
C GLN A 444 -16.17 -22.13 9.78
N ASN A 445 -15.45 -21.94 8.68
CA ASN A 445 -14.13 -21.31 8.67
C ASN A 445 -14.18 -19.88 9.23
N SER A 446 -15.22 -19.13 8.87
CA SER A 446 -15.43 -17.77 9.35
C SER A 446 -15.68 -17.72 10.86
N LEU A 447 -16.50 -18.62 11.40
CA LEU A 447 -16.70 -18.68 12.86
C LEU A 447 -15.46 -19.19 13.59
N PHE A 448 -14.68 -20.07 12.96
CA PHE A 448 -13.43 -20.56 13.52
C PHE A 448 -12.37 -19.46 13.64
N GLU A 449 -12.26 -18.55 12.67
CA GLU A 449 -11.39 -17.37 12.76
C GLU A 449 -11.73 -16.53 14.01
N LEU A 450 -13.01 -16.21 14.23
CA LEU A 450 -13.42 -15.42 15.41
C LEU A 450 -13.06 -16.12 16.71
N LEU A 451 -13.30 -17.42 16.78
CA LEU A 451 -13.03 -18.20 17.97
C LEU A 451 -11.53 -18.31 18.24
N TYR A 452 -10.71 -18.42 17.20
CA TYR A 452 -9.26 -18.48 17.32
C TYR A 452 -8.69 -17.22 18.00
N SER A 453 -9.17 -16.05 17.60
CA SER A 453 -8.74 -14.77 18.14
C SER A 453 -9.27 -14.42 19.52
N GLY A 454 -10.27 -15.16 20.03
CA GLY A 454 -10.87 -14.91 21.34
C GLY A 454 -10.26 -15.70 22.49
N LYS A 455 -9.11 -16.34 22.27
CA LYS A 455 -8.45 -17.20 23.26
C LYS A 455 -7.69 -16.47 24.36
#